data_AF-A0A875S8U8-F1
#
_entry.id   AF-A0A875S8U8-F1
#
_cell.length_a   1.000
_cell.length_b   1.000
_cell.length_c   1.000
_cell.angle_alpha   90.00
_cell.angle_beta   90.00
_cell.angle_gamma   90.00
#
_symmetry.space_group_name_H-M   'P 1'
#
loop_
_entity.id
_entity.type
_entity.pdbx_description
1 polymer ?
#
loop_
_entity_poly.entity_id
_entity_poly.type
_entity_poly.pdbx_seq_one_letter_code
_entity_poly.pdbx_strand_id
1 'polypeptide(L)'
;MSFIFRRSLSTLIPPKIASPANIGSNPTAKRMQNIVAFYSKLPRGHTAAAAPKTPFGSYREKYRTSGAPIMHMVLFLTVFGYSMDYYFELSHEKDN
;
A
#
# COMPACT_ATOMS: atom_id res chain seq x y z
N MET A 1 8.80 10.66 -52.35
CA MET A 1 8.83 9.47 -51.47
C MET A 1 9.63 9.81 -50.22
N SER A 2 8.99 9.94 -49.05
CA SER A 2 9.69 10.24 -47.79
C SER A 2 10.16 8.95 -47.12
N PHE A 3 11.47 8.85 -46.87
CA PHE A 3 12.02 7.75 -46.10
C PHE A 3 11.89 8.07 -44.61
N ILE A 4 10.95 7.42 -43.94
CA ILE A 4 10.70 7.59 -42.50
C ILE A 4 11.61 6.62 -41.73
N PHE A 5 12.72 7.13 -41.19
CA PHE A 5 13.66 6.39 -40.33
C PHE A 5 13.09 6.15 -38.92
N ARG A 6 12.04 5.34 -38.76
CA ARG A 6 11.47 5.03 -37.43
C ARG A 6 12.02 3.76 -36.77
N ARG A 7 12.81 2.94 -37.49
CA ARG A 7 13.19 1.58 -37.02
C ARG A 7 14.69 1.38 -36.75
N SER A 8 15.56 2.36 -37.08
CA SER A 8 17.02 2.23 -36.89
C SER A 8 17.46 2.19 -35.41
N LEU A 9 16.69 2.82 -34.51
CA LEU A 9 17.03 2.88 -33.07
C LEU A 9 16.46 1.71 -32.24
N SER A 10 15.68 0.81 -32.85
CA SER A 10 15.00 -0.27 -32.12
C SER A 10 15.94 -1.40 -31.67
N THR A 11 17.18 -1.41 -32.14
CA THR A 11 18.24 -2.35 -31.74
C THR A 11 19.29 -1.70 -30.82
N LEU A 12 19.26 -0.37 -30.65
CA LEU A 12 20.21 0.37 -29.82
C LEU A 12 19.84 0.31 -28.34
N ILE A 13 18.54 0.18 -28.05
CA ILE A 13 18.05 0.02 -26.69
C ILE A 13 17.71 -1.46 -26.54
N PRO A 14 18.59 -2.26 -25.90
CA PRO A 14 18.30 -3.67 -25.68
C PRO A 14 16.97 -3.76 -24.91
N PRO A 15 16.02 -4.60 -25.37
CA PRO A 15 14.76 -4.74 -24.67
C PRO A 15 15.06 -5.28 -23.27
N LYS A 16 14.23 -4.92 -22.29
CA LYS A 16 14.38 -5.30 -20.87
C LYS A 16 14.12 -6.80 -20.68
N ILE A 17 14.99 -7.66 -21.23
CA ILE A 17 14.80 -9.11 -21.40
C ILE A 17 15.32 -9.90 -20.20
N ALA A 18 16.09 -9.29 -19.30
CA ALA A 18 16.28 -9.86 -17.98
C ALA A 18 16.54 -8.82 -16.93
N SER A 19 16.11 -9.11 -15.70
CA SER A 19 16.86 -8.61 -14.58
C SER A 19 18.33 -9.07 -14.77
N PRO A 20 19.33 -8.21 -14.52
CA PRO A 20 20.74 -8.60 -14.57
C PRO A 20 21.08 -9.85 -13.74
N ALA A 21 20.19 -10.23 -12.82
CA ALA A 21 20.28 -11.45 -12.02
C ALA A 21 20.10 -12.76 -12.82
N ASN A 22 19.45 -12.73 -13.99
CA ASN A 22 18.99 -13.94 -14.69
C ASN A 22 19.63 -14.20 -16.07
N ILE A 23 20.39 -13.26 -16.63
CA ILE A 23 21.17 -13.51 -17.87
C ILE A 23 22.49 -14.17 -17.48
N GLY A 24 22.72 -15.40 -17.96
CA GLY A 24 23.98 -16.14 -17.76
C GLY A 24 24.09 -16.90 -16.44
N SER A 25 23.03 -16.98 -15.63
CA SER A 25 23.06 -17.79 -14.42
C SER A 25 23.24 -19.26 -14.80
N ASN A 26 24.42 -19.82 -14.50
CA ASN A 26 24.69 -21.26 -14.58
C ASN A 26 23.47 -22.02 -14.00
N PRO A 27 22.96 -23.10 -14.62
CA PRO A 27 21.87 -23.90 -14.04
C PRO A 27 22.11 -24.31 -12.58
N THR A 28 23.38 -24.44 -12.17
CA THR A 28 23.78 -24.63 -10.77
C THR A 28 23.48 -23.44 -9.87
N ALA A 29 23.62 -22.21 -10.36
CA ALA A 29 23.26 -20.99 -9.63
C ALA A 29 21.74 -20.90 -9.38
N LYS A 30 20.92 -21.30 -10.36
CA LYS A 30 19.46 -21.37 -10.20
C LYS A 30 19.05 -22.44 -9.17
N ARG A 31 19.72 -23.60 -9.17
CA ARG A 31 19.54 -24.63 -8.12
C ARG A 31 19.94 -24.09 -6.74
N MET A 32 21.05 -23.38 -6.64
CA MET A 32 21.52 -22.82 -5.37
C MET A 32 20.55 -21.76 -4.83
N GLN A 33 20.02 -20.88 -5.69
CA GLN A 33 18.97 -19.92 -5.30
C GLN A 33 17.72 -20.62 -4.79
N ASN A 34 17.29 -21.71 -5.41
CA ASN A 34 16.14 -22.50 -4.96
C ASN A 34 16.38 -23.15 -3.60
N ILE A 35 17.59 -23.65 -3.34
CA ILE A 35 17.96 -24.24 -2.05
C ILE A 35 17.96 -23.17 -0.95
N VAL A 36 18.57 -22.01 -1.21
CA VAL A 36 18.56 -20.88 -0.26
C VAL A 36 17.13 -20.40 -0.01
N ALA A 37 16.32 -20.29 -1.06
CA ALA A 37 14.91 -19.91 -0.97
C ALA A 37 14.07 -20.95 -0.21
N PHE A 38 14.38 -22.24 -0.34
CA PHE A 38 13.72 -23.30 0.41
C PHE A 38 14.00 -23.17 1.91
N TYR A 39 15.27 -23.04 2.31
CA TYR A 39 15.64 -22.91 3.72
C TYR A 39 15.30 -21.55 4.33
N SER A 40 15.22 -20.49 3.54
CA SER A 40 14.76 -19.18 4.03
C SER A 40 13.26 -19.15 4.30
N LYS A 41 12.48 -19.97 3.56
CA LYS A 41 11.03 -20.10 3.70
C LYS A 41 10.60 -21.20 4.67
N LEU A 42 11.54 -21.99 5.21
CA LEU A 42 11.20 -22.94 6.26
C LEU A 42 10.44 -22.19 7.36
N PRO A 43 9.31 -22.71 7.88
CA PRO A 43 8.50 -22.01 8.87
C PRO A 43 9.32 -21.81 10.15
N ARG A 44 10.02 -20.69 10.22
CA ARG A 44 10.52 -20.16 11.49
C ARG A 44 9.25 -19.78 12.23
N GLY A 45 9.10 -20.26 13.47
CA GLY A 45 7.91 -19.98 14.27
C GLY A 45 7.50 -18.52 14.13
N HIS A 46 6.22 -18.27 13.88
CA HIS A 46 5.68 -16.94 13.64
C HIS A 46 6.16 -16.00 14.74
N THR A 47 7.02 -15.05 14.40
CA THR A 47 7.30 -13.93 15.28
C THR A 47 5.97 -13.21 15.49
N ALA A 48 5.49 -13.16 16.74
CA ALA A 48 4.23 -12.50 17.06
C ALA A 48 4.20 -11.14 16.37
N ALA A 49 3.14 -10.89 15.59
CA ALA A 49 2.99 -9.62 14.88
C ALA A 49 3.16 -8.50 15.90
N ALA A 50 4.07 -7.55 15.62
CA ALA A 50 4.42 -6.51 16.56
C ALA A 50 3.14 -5.80 17.02
N ALA A 51 2.83 -5.90 18.32
CA ALA A 51 1.65 -5.25 18.87
C ALA A 51 1.68 -3.75 18.52
N PRO A 52 0.55 -3.16 18.13
CA PRO A 52 0.51 -1.74 17.80
C PRO A 52 0.93 -0.92 19.03
N LYS A 53 1.99 -0.13 18.88
CA LYS A 53 2.52 0.73 19.95
C LYS A 53 1.78 2.06 20.06
N THR A 54 0.92 2.38 19.09
CA THR A 54 0.21 3.65 18.99
C THR A 54 -1.30 3.43 19.07
N PRO A 55 -2.06 4.38 19.65
CA PRO A 55 -3.51 4.27 19.73
C PRO A 55 -4.17 4.17 18.34
N PHE A 56 -3.62 4.89 17.35
CA PHE A 56 -4.05 4.77 15.96
C PHE A 56 -3.76 3.40 15.36
N GLY A 57 -2.62 2.78 15.70
CA GLY A 57 -2.29 1.41 15.29
C GLY A 57 -3.29 0.40 15.83
N SER A 58 -3.68 0.54 17.10
CA SER A 58 -4.69 -0.33 17.73
C SER A 58 -6.07 -0.18 17.09
N TYR A 59 -6.47 1.05 16.79
CA TYR A 59 -7.72 1.32 16.08
C TYR A 59 -7.70 0.71 14.66
N ARG A 60 -6.59 0.88 13.93
CA ARG A 60 -6.45 0.35 12.57
C ARG A 60 -6.54 -1.17 12.55
N GLU A 61 -5.83 -1.87 13.45
CA GLU A 61 -5.92 -3.34 13.51
C GLU A 61 -7.32 -3.83 13.89
N LYS A 62 -8.01 -3.13 14.81
CA LYS A 62 -9.38 -3.48 15.22
C LYS A 62 -10.40 -3.37 14.09
N TYR A 63 -10.27 -2.36 13.22
CA TYR A 63 -11.26 -2.07 12.18
C TYR A 63 -10.74 -2.29 10.75
N ARG A 64 -9.62 -3.02 10.57
CA ARG A 64 -9.00 -3.25 9.26
C ARG A 64 -9.89 -3.99 8.26
N THR A 65 -10.68 -4.94 8.74
CA THR A 65 -11.56 -5.79 7.92
C THR A 65 -13.02 -5.34 7.95
N SER A 66 -13.33 -4.28 8.70
CA SER A 66 -14.68 -3.77 8.90
C SER A 66 -14.88 -2.46 8.17
N GLY A 67 -16.10 -2.24 7.66
CA GLY A 67 -16.54 -0.94 7.12
C GLY A 67 -16.84 0.11 8.20
N ALA A 68 -16.73 -0.24 9.48
CA ALA A 68 -17.00 0.65 10.62
C ALA A 68 -16.28 2.02 10.58
N PRO A 69 -15.02 2.15 10.09
CA PRO A 69 -14.36 3.46 9.99
C PRO A 69 -15.13 4.48 9.15
N ILE A 70 -15.85 4.01 8.12
CA ILE A 70 -16.69 4.88 7.29
C ILE A 70 -17.84 5.44 8.14
N MET A 71 -18.51 4.58 8.91
CA MET A 71 -19.59 5.00 9.80
C MET A 71 -19.10 5.94 10.91
N HIS A 72 -17.92 5.68 11.48
CA HIS A 72 -17.30 6.59 12.44
C HIS A 72 -17.03 7.97 11.85
N MET A 73 -16.58 8.02 10.60
CA MET A 73 -16.33 9.28 9.89
C MET A 73 -17.62 10.05 9.62
N VAL A 74 -18.67 9.38 9.13
CA VAL A 74 -19.98 10.00 8.89
C VAL A 74 -20.54 10.55 10.19
N LEU A 75 -20.55 9.74 11.26
CA LEU A 75 -21.03 10.16 12.57
C LEU A 75 -20.25 11.37 13.10
N PHE A 76 -18.92 11.34 12.96
CA PHE A 76 -18.07 12.46 13.36
C PHE A 76 -18.44 13.75 12.61
N LEU A 77 -18.56 13.68 11.29
CA LEU A 77 -18.92 14.84 10.46
C LEU A 77 -20.31 15.39 10.80
N THR A 78 -21.30 14.52 11.02
CA THR A 78 -22.65 14.95 11.38
C THR A 78 -22.69 15.65 12.73
N VAL A 79 -22.07 15.06 13.76
CA VAL A 79 -22.04 15.65 15.11
C VAL A 79 -21.25 16.95 15.11
N PHE A 80 -20.10 16.97 14.42
CA PHE A 80 -19.26 18.14 14.32
C PHE A 80 -19.97 19.28 13.58
N GLY A 81 -20.59 18.99 12.43
CA GLY A 81 -21.39 19.97 11.68
C GLY A 81 -22.53 20.54 12.52
N TYR A 82 -23.34 19.68 13.13
CA TYR A 82 -24.44 20.13 14.01
C TYR A 82 -23.95 20.98 15.19
N SER A 83 -22.80 20.63 15.77
CA SER A 83 -22.23 21.42 16.87
C SER A 83 -21.78 22.81 16.41
N MET A 84 -21.27 22.94 15.17
CA MET A 84 -20.92 24.22 14.58
C MET A 84 -22.16 25.06 14.30
N ASP A 85 -23.17 24.49 13.63
CA ASP A 85 -24.44 25.18 13.34
C ASP A 85 -25.10 25.66 14.65
N TYR A 86 -25.10 24.81 15.69
CA TYR A 86 -25.62 25.20 17.00
C TYR A 86 -24.83 26.36 17.62
N TYR A 87 -23.50 26.32 17.54
CA TYR A 87 -22.65 27.36 18.10
C TYR A 87 -22.79 28.69 17.36
N PHE A 88 -22.84 28.69 16.03
CA PHE A 88 -22.82 29.91 15.23
C PHE A 88 -24.20 30.52 14.98
N GLU A 89 -25.24 29.69 14.82
CA GLU A 89 -26.56 30.16 14.39
C GLU A 89 -27.60 30.02 15.51
N LEU A 90 -27.81 28.80 16.02
CA LEU A 90 -28.90 28.56 16.99
C LEU A 90 -28.63 29.14 18.39
N SER A 91 -27.37 29.34 18.77
CA SER A 91 -27.03 29.93 20.08
C SER A 91 -27.44 31.40 20.17
N HIS A 92 -27.38 32.12 19.05
CA HIS A 92 -27.65 33.55 18.97
C HIS A 92 -29.11 33.86 18.59
N GLU A 93 -29.87 32.88 18.08
CA GLU A 93 -31.30 33.01 17.80
C GLU A 93 -32.12 33.25 19.09
N LYS A 94 -31.62 32.81 20.26
CA LYS A 94 -32.30 32.97 21.55
C LYS A 94 -32.16 34.38 22.16
N ASP A 95 -31.17 35.15 21.73
CA ASP A 95 -30.84 36.48 22.26
C ASP A 95 -31.36 37.64 21.39
N ASN A 96 -32.13 37.33 20.33
CA ASN A 96 -32.80 38.27 19.44
C ASN A 96 -34.32 38.15 19.54
#